data_AF-A0A060C2T6-F1
#
_entry.id   AF-A0A060C2T6-F1
#
_cell.length_a   1.000
_cell.length_b   1.000
_cell.length_c   1.000
_cell.angle_alpha   90.00
_cell.angle_beta   90.00
_cell.angle_gamma   90.00
#
_symmetry.space_group_name_H-M   'P 1'
#
loop_
_entity.id
_entity.type
_entity.pdbx_description
1 polymer ?
#
loop_
_entity_poly.entity_id
_entity_poly.type
_entity_poly.pdbx_seq_one_letter_code
_entity_poly.pdbx_strand_id
1 'polypeptide(L)'
;MPSTPFQDDSDRHLLREMAERLRATVTDRPLHLILENEDNRAALLARDAVGRPRSYTAQWNDDVHHVLHVAATGEDAAYYAPYAAEPRACWARALAEGFAFQARRWTTAASRAARPSGHLP
;
A
#
# COMPACT_ATOMS: atom_id res chain seq x y z
N MET A 1 -22.45 -13.00 13.12
CA MET A 1 -22.31 -11.54 13.08
C MET A 1 -21.00 -11.24 12.35
N PRO A 2 -20.99 -10.57 11.19
CA PRO A 2 -19.74 -10.08 10.63
C PRO A 2 -19.15 -9.06 11.62
N SER A 3 -17.92 -9.27 12.06
CA SER A 3 -17.19 -8.29 12.88
C SER A 3 -16.97 -7.05 12.04
N THR A 4 -17.42 -5.89 12.50
CA THR A 4 -17.02 -4.62 11.89
C THR A 4 -15.49 -4.54 11.92
N PRO A 5 -14.81 -4.40 10.78
CA PRO A 5 -13.36 -4.24 10.78
C PRO A 5 -12.99 -3.02 11.62
N PHE A 6 -11.88 -3.12 12.37
CA PHE A 6 -11.35 -1.99 13.10
C PHE A 6 -11.09 -0.84 12.13
N GLN A 7 -11.78 0.29 12.32
CA GLN A 7 -11.63 1.49 11.53
C GLN A 7 -11.19 2.62 12.45
N ASP A 8 -10.02 3.18 12.18
CA ASP A 8 -9.51 4.34 12.90
C ASP A 8 -10.05 5.62 12.26
N ASP A 9 -11.02 6.20 12.94
CA ASP A 9 -11.74 7.43 12.60
C ASP A 9 -11.30 8.63 13.46
N SER A 10 -10.19 8.49 14.19
CA SER A 10 -9.58 9.59 14.94
C SER A 10 -9.10 10.71 14.02
N ASP A 11 -9.21 11.97 14.47
CA ASP A 11 -8.71 13.16 13.75
C ASP A 11 -7.24 13.01 13.33
N ARG A 12 -6.44 12.40 14.21
CA ARG A 12 -5.08 11.97 13.91
C ARG A 12 -5.02 10.45 13.88
N HIS A 13 -4.92 9.91 12.68
CA HIS A 13 -4.81 8.48 12.45
C HIS A 13 -3.58 7.89 13.19
N LEU A 14 -3.80 6.80 13.93
CA LEU A 14 -2.84 6.03 14.72
C LEU A 14 -1.53 5.73 13.98
N LEU A 15 -1.59 5.35 12.70
CA LEU A 15 -0.37 5.05 11.91
C LEU A 15 0.52 6.28 11.75
N ARG A 16 -0.08 7.47 11.59
CA ARG A 16 0.67 8.73 11.51
C ARG A 16 1.28 9.08 12.86
N GLU A 17 0.48 9.00 13.92
CA GLU A 17 0.95 9.26 15.28
C GLU A 17 2.11 8.35 15.68
N MET A 18 2.01 7.05 15.39
CA MET A 18 3.05 6.07 15.67
C MET A 18 4.35 6.37 14.91
N ALA A 19 4.26 6.62 13.59
CA ALA A 19 5.43 6.94 12.78
C ALA A 19 6.12 8.24 13.25
N GLU A 20 5.34 9.27 13.56
CA GLU A 20 5.85 10.56 14.06
C GLU A 20 6.55 10.41 15.42
N ARG A 21 5.92 9.71 16.37
CA ARG A 21 6.53 9.45 17.69
C ARG A 21 7.83 8.66 17.58
N LEU A 22 7.82 7.56 16.83
CA LEU A 22 9.02 6.72 16.68
C LEU A 22 10.18 7.47 16.03
N ARG A 23 9.91 8.29 14.99
CA ARG A 23 10.93 9.10 14.33
C ARG A 23 11.46 10.23 15.21
N ALA A 24 10.63 10.78 16.11
CA ALA A 24 11.07 11.78 17.09
C ALA A 24 11.91 11.17 18.23
N THR A 25 11.67 9.90 18.58
CA THR A 25 12.38 9.21 19.67
C THR A 25 13.69 8.57 19.22
N VAL A 26 13.73 7.94 18.05
CA VAL A 26 14.92 7.22 17.55
C VAL A 26 15.71 8.14 16.61
N THR A 27 16.68 8.85 17.17
CA THR A 27 17.51 9.83 16.44
C THR A 27 18.98 9.44 16.34
N ASP A 28 19.40 8.41 17.05
CA ASP A 28 20.79 7.95 17.19
C ASP A 28 21.20 6.90 16.14
N ARG A 29 20.23 6.37 15.38
CA ARG A 29 20.44 5.35 14.34
C ARG A 29 19.37 5.40 13.25
N PRO A 30 19.61 4.78 12.08
CA PRO A 30 18.58 4.61 11.06
C PRO A 30 17.35 3.86 11.60
N LEU A 31 16.16 4.40 11.32
CA LEU A 31 14.88 3.79 11.65
C LEU A 31 14.14 3.36 10.36
N HIS A 32 13.98 2.05 10.20
CA HIS A 32 13.24 1.45 9.09
C HIS A 32 11.85 1.01 9.58
N LEU A 33 10.81 1.79 9.23
CA LEU A 33 9.43 1.45 9.53
C LEU A 33 8.79 0.82 8.29
N ILE A 34 8.33 -0.43 8.41
CA ILE A 34 7.67 -1.16 7.32
C ILE A 34 6.22 -1.39 7.72
N LEU A 35 5.28 -1.19 6.79
CA LEU A 35 3.87 -1.51 7.01
C LEU A 35 3.34 -2.54 6.01
N GLU A 36 2.34 -3.29 6.46
CA GLU A 36 1.41 -4.04 5.62
C GLU A 36 0.18 -3.15 5.38
N ASN A 37 -0.21 -2.94 4.12
CA ASN A 37 -1.16 -1.89 3.73
C ASN A 37 -2.00 -2.31 2.53
N GLU A 38 -3.10 -3.01 2.79
CA GLU A 38 -4.04 -3.47 1.75
C GLU A 38 -4.67 -2.34 0.92
N ASP A 39 -4.71 -1.13 1.47
CA ASP A 39 -5.32 0.03 0.83
C ASP A 39 -4.39 0.75 -0.16
N ASN A 40 -3.12 0.32 -0.26
CA ASN A 40 -2.09 0.93 -1.10
C ASN A 40 -2.02 2.47 -0.95
N ARG A 41 -2.14 2.95 0.29
CA ARG A 41 -2.07 4.39 0.63
C ARG A 41 -0.64 4.94 0.44
N ALA A 42 -0.26 5.28 -0.80
CA ALA A 42 1.07 5.78 -1.16
C ALA A 42 1.55 6.98 -0.33
N ALA A 43 0.63 7.82 0.17
CA ALA A 43 0.96 8.96 1.03
C ALA A 43 1.70 8.58 2.33
N LEU A 44 1.59 7.33 2.79
CA LEU A 44 2.33 6.82 3.95
C LEU A 44 3.82 6.59 3.66
N LEU A 45 4.20 6.54 2.37
CA LEU A 45 5.56 6.34 1.88
C LEU A 45 6.20 7.63 1.37
N ALA A 46 5.54 8.77 1.56
CA ALA A 46 6.01 10.07 1.09
C ALA A 46 7.43 10.36 1.59
N ARG A 47 8.25 10.92 0.69
CA ARG A 47 9.63 11.33 1.00
C ARG A 47 9.75 12.85 1.08
N ASP A 48 10.77 13.33 1.79
CA ASP A 48 11.14 14.75 1.78
C ASP A 48 11.96 15.11 0.54
N ALA A 49 12.37 16.39 0.43
CA ALA A 49 13.09 16.91 -0.73
C ALA A 49 14.47 16.25 -0.95
N VAL A 50 15.02 15.57 0.05
CA VAL A 50 16.31 14.86 -0.02
C VAL A 50 16.14 13.35 -0.01
N GLY A 51 14.92 12.85 -0.26
CA GLY A 51 14.63 11.42 -0.40
C GLY A 51 14.52 10.65 0.92
N ARG A 52 14.36 11.32 2.06
CA ARG A 52 14.17 10.62 3.36
C ARG A 52 12.68 10.34 3.59
N PRO A 53 12.31 9.18 4.16
CA PRO A 53 10.91 8.89 4.45
C PRO A 53 10.34 9.83 5.53
N ARG A 54 9.18 10.43 5.24
CA ARG A 54 8.44 11.29 6.18
C ARG A 54 7.68 10.47 7.24
N SER A 55 7.13 9.32 6.85
CA SER A 55 6.35 8.45 7.74
C SER A 55 6.90 7.03 7.70
N TYR A 56 6.50 6.18 6.77
CA TYR A 56 7.03 4.82 6.67
C TYR A 56 8.15 4.76 5.63
N THR A 57 9.07 3.81 5.84
CA THR A 57 10.24 3.62 5.00
C THR A 57 9.91 2.84 3.72
N ALA A 58 9.09 1.79 3.87
CA ALA A 58 8.62 0.91 2.81
C ALA A 58 7.30 0.23 3.22
N GLN A 59 6.63 -0.44 2.29
CA GLN A 59 5.52 -1.33 2.59
C GLN A 59 5.68 -2.67 1.89
N TRP A 60 4.94 -3.68 2.35
CA TRP A 60 4.72 -4.90 1.58
C TRP A 60 3.87 -4.59 0.34
N ASN A 61 4.30 -5.15 -0.79
CA ASN A 61 3.66 -4.93 -2.08
C ASN A 61 3.01 -6.22 -2.55
N ASP A 62 1.83 -6.51 -2.00
CA ASP A 62 1.10 -7.74 -2.30
C ASP A 62 0.64 -7.80 -3.76
N ASP A 63 0.52 -6.65 -4.44
CA ASP A 63 0.18 -6.64 -5.87
C ASP A 63 1.21 -7.39 -6.70
N VAL A 64 2.51 -7.24 -6.39
CA VAL A 64 3.57 -7.98 -7.07
C VAL A 64 3.45 -9.47 -6.77
N HIS A 65 3.26 -9.83 -5.51
CA HIS A 65 3.08 -11.23 -5.09
C HIS A 65 1.88 -11.88 -5.79
N HIS A 66 0.71 -11.21 -5.80
CA HIS A 66 -0.51 -11.75 -6.39
C HIS A 66 -0.41 -11.93 -7.90
N VAL A 67 0.20 -10.98 -8.62
CA VAL A 67 0.41 -11.11 -10.07
C VAL A 67 1.35 -12.28 -10.37
N LEU A 68 2.43 -12.43 -9.61
CA LEU A 68 3.36 -13.55 -9.77
C LEU A 68 2.72 -14.89 -9.43
N HIS A 69 1.88 -14.94 -8.38
CA HIS A 69 1.13 -16.14 -8.00
C HIS A 69 0.20 -16.58 -9.11
N VAL A 70 -0.67 -15.67 -9.60
CA VAL A 70 -1.56 -15.94 -10.74
C VAL A 70 -0.77 -16.45 -11.95
N ALA A 71 0.36 -15.81 -12.28
CA ALA A 71 1.18 -16.20 -13.41
C ALA A 71 1.82 -17.59 -13.24
N ALA A 72 2.16 -17.98 -12.00
CA ALA A 72 2.81 -19.24 -11.70
C ALA A 72 1.83 -20.41 -11.53
N THR A 73 0.64 -20.16 -10.98
CA THR A 73 -0.31 -21.21 -10.57
C THR A 73 -1.56 -21.27 -11.42
N GLY A 74 -1.93 -20.17 -12.08
CA GLY A 74 -3.22 -20.02 -12.75
C GLY A 74 -4.41 -19.85 -11.78
N GLU A 75 -4.18 -19.72 -10.47
CA GLU A 75 -5.25 -19.49 -9.50
C GLU A 75 -5.90 -18.12 -9.69
N ASP A 76 -7.23 -18.08 -9.85
CA ASP A 76 -8.00 -16.87 -10.11
C ASP A 76 -9.11 -16.61 -9.08
N ALA A 77 -9.15 -17.40 -8.00
CA ALA A 77 -10.17 -17.30 -6.98
C ALA A 77 -9.92 -16.14 -6.00
N ALA A 78 -10.98 -15.71 -5.31
CA ALA A 78 -10.93 -14.75 -4.21
C ALA A 78 -10.15 -13.46 -4.57
N TYR A 79 -9.15 -13.10 -3.77
CA TYR A 79 -8.37 -11.89 -4.02
C TYR A 79 -7.42 -12.03 -5.22
N TYR A 80 -7.29 -13.18 -5.89
CA TYR A 80 -6.52 -13.28 -7.13
C TYR A 80 -7.30 -12.82 -8.37
N ALA A 81 -8.64 -12.88 -8.35
CA ALA A 81 -9.50 -12.61 -9.53
C ALA A 81 -9.17 -11.31 -10.29
N PRO A 82 -9.05 -10.13 -9.63
CA PRO A 82 -8.68 -8.91 -10.34
C PRO A 82 -7.28 -8.92 -10.97
N TYR A 83 -6.34 -9.71 -10.47
CA TYR A 83 -5.00 -9.84 -11.07
C TYR A 83 -5.02 -10.84 -12.24
N ALA A 84 -5.88 -11.86 -12.19
CA ALA A 84 -6.09 -12.81 -13.29
C ALA A 84 -6.80 -12.19 -14.51
N ALA A 85 -7.61 -11.15 -14.29
CA ALA A 85 -8.28 -10.44 -15.38
C ALA A 85 -7.29 -9.74 -16.34
N GLU A 86 -6.24 -9.10 -15.79
CA GLU A 86 -5.24 -8.36 -16.58
C GLU A 86 -3.81 -8.50 -16.02
N PRO A 87 -3.22 -9.71 -15.98
CA PRO A 87 -1.97 -9.97 -15.26
C PRO A 87 -0.78 -9.18 -15.82
N ARG A 88 -0.73 -9.00 -17.15
CA ARG A 88 0.33 -8.22 -17.81
C ARG A 88 0.26 -6.72 -17.47
N ALA A 89 -0.95 -6.16 -17.43
CA ALA A 89 -1.14 -4.75 -17.09
C ALA A 89 -0.87 -4.51 -15.60
N CYS A 90 -1.34 -5.41 -14.74
CA CYS A 90 -1.04 -5.37 -13.31
C CYS A 90 0.47 -5.46 -13.05
N TRP A 91 1.17 -6.38 -13.72
CA TRP A 91 2.63 -6.51 -13.64
C TRP A 91 3.35 -5.22 -14.06
N ALA A 92 3.03 -4.71 -15.25
CA ALA A 92 3.66 -3.52 -15.80
C ALA A 92 3.46 -2.32 -14.89
N ARG A 93 2.24 -2.11 -14.37
CA ARG A 93 1.94 -1.00 -13.48
C ARG A 93 2.58 -1.14 -12.10
N ALA A 94 2.57 -2.34 -11.51
CA ALA A 94 3.24 -2.57 -10.23
C ALA A 94 4.75 -2.31 -10.30
N LEU A 95 5.40 -2.71 -11.39
CA LEU A 95 6.82 -2.42 -11.60
C LEU A 95 7.10 -0.95 -11.88
N ALA A 96 6.28 -0.30 -12.72
CA ALA A 96 6.53 1.07 -13.16
C ALA A 96 6.09 2.12 -12.12
N GLU A 97 5.06 1.81 -11.33
CA GLU A 97 4.37 2.78 -10.48
C GLU A 97 4.20 2.29 -9.03
N GLY A 98 4.87 1.20 -8.66
CA GLY A 98 4.79 0.59 -7.34
C GLY A 98 3.57 -0.31 -7.15
N PHE A 99 2.35 0.16 -7.41
CA PHE A 99 1.13 -0.62 -7.14
C PHE A 99 0.35 -0.96 -8.41
N ALA A 100 -0.09 -2.21 -8.52
CA ALA A 100 -1.09 -2.59 -9.52
C ALA A 100 -2.44 -1.93 -9.20
N PHE A 101 -2.81 -1.71 -7.93
CA PHE A 101 -4.06 -1.04 -7.58
C PHE A 101 -3.80 0.24 -6.79
N GLN A 102 -4.18 1.38 -7.37
CA GLN A 102 -3.96 2.72 -6.81
C GLN A 102 -5.24 3.32 -6.21
N ALA A 103 -6.19 2.47 -5.83
CA ALA A 103 -7.40 2.83 -5.12
C ALA A 103 -7.82 1.64 -4.26
N ARG A 104 -8.69 1.89 -3.28
CA ARG A 104 -9.20 0.84 -2.39
C ARG A 104 -9.86 -0.27 -3.21
N ARG A 105 -9.37 -1.51 -3.03
CA ARG A 105 -9.71 -2.66 -3.87
C ARG A 105 -11.14 -3.19 -3.65
N TRP A 106 -11.74 -2.88 -2.51
CA TRP A 106 -12.93 -3.57 -2.00
C TRP A 106 -14.17 -2.70 -1.79
N THR A 107 -14.18 -1.45 -2.25
CA THR A 107 -15.36 -0.58 -2.13
C THR A 107 -16.10 -0.44 -3.46
N THR A 108 -17.43 -0.59 -3.42
CA THR A 108 -18.35 -0.24 -4.50
C THR A 108 -18.13 1.22 -4.95
N ALA A 109 -18.40 1.48 -6.23
CA ALA A 109 -17.93 2.58 -7.07
C ALA A 109 -17.94 4.04 -6.54
N ALA A 110 -18.54 4.36 -5.39
CA ALA A 110 -18.86 5.72 -5.01
C ALA A 110 -17.72 6.55 -4.37
N SER A 111 -16.57 5.97 -4.01
CA SER A 111 -15.47 6.72 -3.35
C SER A 111 -14.06 6.41 -3.88
N ARG A 112 -13.90 6.23 -5.20
CA ARG A 112 -12.61 5.93 -5.84
C ARG A 112 -11.87 7.18 -6.32
N ALA A 113 -11.44 8.04 -5.39
CA ALA A 113 -10.33 8.93 -5.75
C ALA A 113 -9.09 8.05 -5.97
N ALA A 114 -8.62 7.97 -7.22
CA ALA A 114 -7.34 7.34 -7.52
C ALA A 114 -6.25 8.04 -6.69
N ARG A 115 -5.29 7.26 -6.19
CA ARG A 115 -4.14 7.71 -5.41
C ARG A 115 -2.88 7.36 -6.18
N PRO A 116 -2.48 8.20 -7.15
CA PRO A 116 -1.33 7.92 -8.01
C PRO A 116 -0.08 7.58 -7.19
N SER A 117 0.60 6.50 -7.57
CA SER A 117 1.79 6.02 -6.87
C SER A 117 3.07 6.06 -7.71
N GLY A 118 3.02 6.62 -8.92
CA GLY A 118 4.22 6.76 -9.79
C GLY A 118 5.34 7.66 -9.25
N HIS A 119 5.15 8.30 -8.10
CA HIS A 119 6.19 9.05 -7.39
C HIS A 119 6.94 8.21 -6.33
N LEU A 120 6.50 6.96 -6.12
CA LEU A 120 7.26 6.02 -5.29
C LEU A 120 8.60 5.72 -5.98
N PRO A 121 9.67 5.49 -5.19
CA PRO A 121 10.99 5.18 -5.73
C PRO A 121 11.04 3.85 -6.48
#